data_AF-A0A3B9Z3H1-F1
#
_entry.id   AF-A0A3B9Z3H1-F1
#
_cell.length_a   1.000
_cell.length_b   1.000
_cell.length_c   1.000
_cell.angle_alpha   90.00
_cell.angle_beta   90.00
_cell.angle_gamma   90.00
#
_symmetry.space_group_name_H-M   'P 1'
#
loop_
_entity.id
_entity.type
_entity.pdbx_description
1 polymer ?
#
loop_
_entity_poly.entity_id
_entity_poly.type
_entity_poly.pdbx_seq_one_letter_code
_entity_poly.pdbx_strand_id
1 'polypeptide(L)'
;YVPAEQVRDLCAVTFHEFVSMSIQHLVWEMGQRILARFPQLATVSFEAQNRLWDVVVRAEDGSKVVSYCDPRPPYGSISLVVHRDA
;
A
#
# COMPACT_ATOMS: atom_id res chain seq x y z
N TYR A 1 19.92 -13.42 -3.44
CA TYR A 1 18.63 -13.57 -4.15
C TYR A 1 17.52 -13.00 -3.28
N VAL A 2 16.52 -12.34 -3.87
CA VAL A 2 15.32 -11.83 -3.18
C VAL A 2 14.11 -12.35 -3.97
N PRO A 3 13.35 -13.34 -3.46
CA PRO A 3 12.18 -13.87 -4.16
C PRO A 3 11.06 -12.83 -4.23
N ALA A 4 10.44 -12.67 -5.39
CA ALA A 4 9.37 -11.69 -5.59
C ALA A 4 8.14 -12.01 -4.73
N GLU A 5 7.87 -13.29 -4.49
CA GLU A 5 6.78 -13.79 -3.65
C GLU A 5 6.93 -13.29 -2.22
N GLN A 6 8.16 -13.32 -1.67
CA GLN A 6 8.41 -12.82 -0.32
C GLN A 6 8.23 -11.30 -0.22
N VAL A 7 8.57 -10.55 -1.27
CA VAL A 7 8.34 -9.10 -1.31
C VAL A 7 6.83 -8.81 -1.33
N ARG A 8 6.08 -9.49 -2.20
CA ARG A 8 4.61 -9.38 -2.26
C ARG A 8 3.97 -9.70 -0.91
N ASP A 9 4.35 -10.82 -0.29
CA ASP A 9 3.76 -11.28 0.96
C ASP A 9 4.07 -10.30 2.10
N LEU A 10 5.29 -9.75 2.13
CA LEU A 10 5.67 -8.73 3.10
C LEU A 10 4.86 -7.44 2.91
N CYS A 11 4.62 -7.00 1.67
CA CYS A 11 3.73 -5.87 1.41
C CYS A 11 2.30 -6.14 1.90
N ALA A 12 1.75 -7.33 1.63
CA ALA A 12 0.40 -7.70 2.06
C ALA A 12 0.26 -7.73 3.60
N VAL A 13 1.22 -8.34 4.31
CA VAL A 13 1.25 -8.35 5.78
C VAL A 13 1.39 -6.95 6.34
N THR A 14 2.27 -6.12 5.75
CA THR A 14 2.43 -4.72 6.18
C THR A 14 1.12 -3.96 6.01
N PHE A 15 0.41 -4.12 4.90
CA PHE A 15 -0.87 -3.44 4.68
C PHE A 15 -1.96 -3.89 5.65
N HIS A 16 -1.95 -5.17 6.06
CA HIS A 16 -2.90 -5.69 7.04
C HIS A 16 -2.67 -5.14 8.45
N GLU A 17 -1.42 -5.08 8.89
CA GLU A 17 -1.05 -4.74 10.27
C GLU A 17 -0.87 -3.23 10.50
N PHE A 18 -0.48 -2.50 9.46
CA PHE A 18 -0.11 -1.10 9.58
C PHE A 18 -1.32 -0.18 9.36
N VAL A 19 -1.67 0.57 10.39
CA VAL A 19 -2.70 1.62 10.30
C VAL A 19 -2.10 2.83 9.56
N SER A 20 -2.17 2.80 8.23
CA SER A 20 -1.66 3.87 7.38
C SER A 20 -2.54 5.12 7.44
N MET A 21 -1.92 6.30 7.45
CA MET A 21 -2.61 7.60 7.31
C MET A 21 -2.78 8.02 5.85
N SER A 22 -1.96 7.45 4.96
CA SER A 22 -1.98 7.71 3.52
C SER A 22 -1.26 6.60 2.78
N ILE A 23 -1.45 6.53 1.46
CA ILE A 23 -0.71 5.60 0.62
C ILE A 23 0.80 5.89 0.62
N GLN A 24 1.21 7.16 0.73
CA GLN A 24 2.63 7.53 0.88
C GLN A 24 3.23 6.96 2.15
N HIS A 25 2.49 7.05 3.27
CA HIS A 25 2.93 6.51 4.55
C HIS A 25 3.05 4.97 4.49
N LEU A 26 2.08 4.32 3.83
CA LEU A 26 2.08 2.88 3.65
C LEU A 26 3.28 2.39 2.82
N VAL A 27 3.53 2.99 1.65
CA VAL A 27 4.64 2.53 0.79
C VAL A 27 6.01 2.86 1.38
N TRP A 28 6.11 3.93 2.18
CA TRP A 28 7.32 4.20 2.96
C TRP A 28 7.58 3.09 3.97
N GLU A 29 6.59 2.72 4.78
CA GLU A 29 6.71 1.64 5.78
C GLU A 29 7.02 0.28 5.11
N MET A 30 6.38 -0.03 3.98
CA MET A 30 6.71 -1.21 3.18
C MET A 30 8.17 -1.21 2.74
N GLY A 31 8.67 -0.09 2.23
CA GLY A 31 10.07 0.06 1.82
C GLY A 31 11.04 -0.19 2.97
N GLN A 32 10.77 0.40 4.13
CA GLN A 32 11.58 0.22 5.34
C GLN A 32 11.63 -1.26 5.77
N ARG A 33 10.48 -1.94 5.80
CA ARG A 33 10.41 -3.37 6.16
C ARG A 33 11.10 -4.27 5.15
N ILE A 34 10.98 -4.00 3.85
CA ILE A 34 11.68 -4.75 2.80
C ILE A 34 13.19 -4.61 2.98
N LEU A 35 13.70 -3.40 3.16
CA LEU A 35 15.13 -3.17 3.40
C LEU A 35 15.60 -3.85 4.69
N ALA A 36 14.83 -3.78 5.78
CA ALA A 36 15.17 -4.48 7.02
C ALA A 36 15.24 -6.01 6.84
N ARG A 37 14.32 -6.60 6.06
CA ARG A 37 14.26 -8.05 5.81
C ARG A 37 15.38 -8.54 4.87
N PHE A 38 15.75 -7.73 3.88
CA PHE A 38 16.74 -8.07 2.87
C PHE A 38 17.96 -7.14 2.97
N PRO A 39 18.91 -7.42 3.88
CA PRO A 39 20.07 -6.56 4.13
C PRO A 39 20.96 -6.32 2.89
N GLN A 40 20.89 -7.22 1.91
CA GLN A 40 21.59 -7.10 0.62
C GLN A 40 21.02 -6.03 -0.32
N LEU A 41 19.83 -5.48 -0.04
CA LEU A 41 19.23 -4.42 -0.84
C LEU A 41 19.68 -3.03 -0.35
N ALA A 42 20.10 -2.19 -1.30
CA ALA A 42 20.43 -0.79 -1.06
C ALA A 42 19.21 0.13 -1.15
N THR A 43 18.29 -0.18 -2.07
CA THR A 43 17.12 0.66 -2.36
C THR A 43 15.90 -0.17 -2.74
N VAL A 44 14.71 0.42 -2.58
CA VAL A 44 13.43 -0.11 -3.07
C VAL A 44 12.64 1.04 -3.69
N SER A 45 12.13 0.85 -4.91
CA SER A 45 11.28 1.82 -5.60
C SER A 45 9.84 1.35 -5.71
N PHE A 46 8.90 2.28 -5.55
CA PHE A 46 7.46 2.05 -5.68
C PHE A 46 6.87 2.92 -6.77
N GLU A 47 6.00 2.32 -7.57
CA GLU A 47 5.03 3.00 -8.43
C GLU A 47 3.65 2.50 -8.03
N ALA A 48 2.86 3.36 -7.39
CA ALA A 48 1.56 3.00 -6.83
C ALA A 48 0.44 3.88 -7.40
N GLN A 49 -0.77 3.34 -7.43
CA GLN A 49 -1.97 4.02 -7.91
C GLN A 49 -3.06 3.94 -6.86
N ASN A 50 -3.68 5.08 -6.54
CA ASN A 50 -4.88 5.10 -5.72
C ASN A 50 -6.12 4.85 -6.59
N ARG A 51 -6.72 3.67 -6.42
CA ARG A 51 -7.91 3.19 -7.14
C ARG A 51 -9.11 3.00 -6.22
N LEU A 52 -9.22 3.82 -5.17
CA LEU A 52 -10.31 3.70 -4.20
C LEU A 52 -11.68 3.84 -4.87
N TRP A 53 -12.61 2.96 -4.51
CA TRP A 53 -13.99 3.02 -4.99
C TRP A 53 -14.78 4.17 -4.36
N ASP A 54 -15.76 4.67 -5.11
CA ASP A 54 -16.72 5.66 -4.62
C ASP A 54 -17.82 4.96 -3.79
N VAL A 55 -18.26 5.61 -2.71
CA VAL A 55 -19.36 5.11 -1.89
C VAL A 55 -20.69 5.48 -2.54
N VAL A 56 -21.53 4.49 -2.81
CA VAL A 56 -22.87 4.70 -3.39
C VAL A 56 -23.93 4.77 -2.32
N VAL A 57 -23.97 3.77 -1.43
CA VAL A 57 -25.00 3.64 -0.38
C VAL A 57 -24.36 3.12 0.89
N ARG A 58 -24.74 3.69 2.03
CA ARG A 58 -24.47 3.14 3.36
C ARG A 58 -25.77 2.60 3.93
N ALA A 59 -25.73 1.43 4.55
CA ALA A 59 -26.93 0.87 5.17
C ALA A 59 -27.45 1.78 6.30
N GLU A 60 -28.77 1.98 6.33
CA GLU A 60 -29.44 2.85 7.31
C GLU A 60 -29.83 2.10 8.60
N ASP A 61 -29.80 0.77 8.56
CA ASP A 61 -30.18 -0.13 9.67
C ASP A 61 -29.08 -0.27 10.75
N GLY A 62 -28.02 0.53 10.67
CA GLY A 62 -26.86 0.45 11.56
C GLY A 62 -25.91 -0.71 11.24
N SER A 63 -26.15 -1.49 10.18
CA SER A 63 -25.18 -2.48 9.71
C SER A 63 -23.94 -1.79 9.11
N LYS A 64 -22.81 -2.48 9.13
CA LYS A 64 -21.55 -1.99 8.55
C LYS A 64 -21.49 -2.15 7.02
N VAL A 65 -22.61 -2.51 6.38
CA VAL A 65 -22.66 -2.78 4.96
C VAL A 65 -22.62 -1.46 4.19
N VAL A 66 -21.70 -1.38 3.23
CA VAL A 66 -21.53 -0.21 2.34
C VAL A 66 -21.43 -0.73 0.90
N SER A 67 -22.21 -0.14 0.01
CA SER A 67 -22.16 -0.42 -1.44
C SER A 67 -21.25 0.59 -2.11
N TYR A 68 -20.38 0.09 -2.99
CA TYR A 68 -19.37 0.87 -3.69
C TYR A 68 -19.52 0.72 -5.21
N CYS A 69 -19.00 1.68 -5.98
CA CYS A 69 -18.90 1.58 -7.44
C CYS A 69 -17.51 2.01 -7.93
N ASP A 70 -17.23 1.69 -9.19
CA ASP A 70 -15.99 2.14 -9.83
C ASP A 70 -15.90 3.67 -9.84
N PRO A 71 -14.72 4.24 -9.51
CA PRO A 71 -14.53 5.67 -9.54
C PRO A 71 -14.44 6.17 -10.99
N ARG A 72 -14.45 7.49 -11.15
CA ARG A 72 -14.13 8.12 -12.44
C ARG A 72 -12.71 7.75 -12.90
N PRO A 73 -12.40 7.86 -14.21
CA PRO A 73 -11.10 7.47 -14.75
C PRO A 73 -9.83 8.04 -14.06
N PRO A 74 -9.84 9.29 -13.51
CA PRO A 74 -8.66 9.83 -12.83
C PRO A 74 -8.26 9.03 -11.59
N TYR A 75 -6.96 8.83 -11.42
CA TYR A 75 -6.39 8.19 -10.23
C TYR A 75 -5.17 8.97 -9.75
N GLY A 76 -4.89 8.92 -8.45
CA GLY A 76 -3.65 9.44 -7.91
C GLY A 76 -2.50 8.47 -8.20
N SER A 77 -1.36 8.97 -8.65
CA SER A 77 -0.12 8.19 -8.79
C SER A 77 0.90 8.62 -7.73
N ILE A 78 1.71 7.66 -7.28
CA ILE A 78 2.75 7.86 -6.28
C ILE A 78 4.01 7.15 -6.76
N SER A 79 5.11 7.89 -6.78
CA SER A 79 6.45 7.35 -7.04
C SER A 79 7.34 7.69 -5.85
N LEU A 80 7.96 6.67 -5.25
CA LEU A 80 8.84 6.82 -4.09
C LEU A 80 10.04 5.89 -4.23
N VAL A 81 11.23 6.39 -3.90
CA VAL A 81 12.44 5.56 -3.76
C VAL A 81 12.89 5.65 -2.30
N VAL A 82 12.99 4.49 -1.66
CA VAL A 82 13.47 4.35 -0.29
C VAL A 82 14.91 3.86 -0.33
N HIS A 83 15.80 4.58 0.34
CA HIS A 83 17.21 4.25 0.45
C HIS A 83 17.50 3.74 1.86
N ARG A 84 18.44 2.80 1.99
CA ARG A 84 19.01 2.47 3.29
C ARG A 84 19.89 3.64 3.73
N ASP A 85 19.69 4.13 4.94
CA ASP A 85 20.63 5.07 5.55
C ASP A 85 22.01 4.40 5.67
N ALA A 86 23.06 5.12 5.26
CA ALA A 86 24.43 4.61 5.21
C ALA A 86 25.00 4.28 6.59
#